data_AF-A0A9E7SNK8-F1
#
_entry.id   AF-A0A9E7SNK8-F1
#
_cell.length_a   1.000
_cell.length_b   1.000
_cell.length_c   1.000
_cell.angle_alpha   90.00
_cell.angle_beta   90.00
_cell.angle_gamma   90.00
#
_symmetry.space_group_name_H-M   'P 1'
#
loop_
_entity.id
_entity.type
_entity.pdbx_description
1 polymer ?
#
loop_
_entity_poly.entity_id
_entity_poly.type
_entity_poly.pdbx_seq_one_letter_code
_entity_poly.pdbx_strand_id
1 'polypeptide(L)'
;MTTMKVRFYIEALSNDKKALERAVEEIVKSLKNETGVKVGDIIAEEVLENPEEEMLKYSSMVEAELEGSFEEIVRATMKYAPAIVEVVSPAKLEIDGKSLMKILGEISLFMGKLMDRFGPLVAYPPLDKIPKPKVGYSREEIEELIIDGKEILYRFVIETFGKDKESIEETMLEAFNYEGCRINKILVKVQEERDDRIYALVASELISPFEVLFQLTAKYAPVAISIIEPEIVDISATELQNALTDLGGFVHELIHRPLRKKLIKADTFKLGLS
;
A
#
# COMPACT_ATOMS: atom_id res chain seq x y z
N MET A 1 24.94 0.69 -2.93
CA MET A 1 23.47 0.69 -3.05
C MET A 1 23.10 1.64 -4.16
N THR A 2 22.24 1.21 -5.07
CA THR A 2 21.77 2.06 -6.18
C THR A 2 20.96 3.21 -5.61
N THR A 3 21.39 4.44 -5.92
CA THR A 3 20.64 5.64 -5.55
C THR A 3 19.45 5.80 -6.48
N MET A 4 18.30 6.09 -5.90
CA MET A 4 17.03 6.33 -6.57
C MET A 4 16.71 7.82 -6.51
N LYS A 5 16.24 8.36 -7.64
CA LYS A 5 15.72 9.72 -7.76
C LYS A 5 14.26 9.64 -8.15
N VAL A 6 13.40 10.33 -7.40
CA VAL A 6 11.96 10.39 -7.64
C VAL A 6 11.46 11.82 -7.61
N ARG A 7 10.27 12.03 -8.17
CA ARG A 7 9.47 13.22 -7.95
C ARG A 7 8.18 12.81 -7.24
N PHE A 8 7.91 13.42 -6.10
CA PHE A 8 6.66 13.27 -5.38
C PHE A 8 5.68 14.36 -5.80
N TYR A 9 4.43 14.00 -6.00
CA TYR A 9 3.31 14.91 -6.17
C TYR A 9 2.37 14.71 -4.97
N ILE A 10 2.42 15.65 -4.02
CA ILE A 10 1.69 15.57 -2.76
C ILE A 10 0.45 16.46 -2.87
N GLU A 11 -0.73 15.83 -2.93
CA GLU A 11 -2.00 16.53 -3.01
C GLU A 11 -2.50 16.93 -1.61
N ALA A 12 -2.92 18.19 -1.48
CA ALA A 12 -3.61 18.68 -0.30
C ALA A 12 -5.00 19.21 -0.68
N LEU A 13 -6.01 18.83 0.11
CA LEU A 13 -7.41 19.20 -0.09
C LEU A 13 -7.99 19.81 1.18
N SER A 14 -8.81 20.86 1.05
CA SER A 14 -9.50 21.48 2.18
C SER A 14 -10.78 22.20 1.78
N ASN A 15 -11.68 22.39 2.75
CA ASN A 15 -12.83 23.29 2.61
C ASN A 15 -12.50 24.74 3.00
N ASP A 16 -11.34 24.99 3.61
CA ASP A 16 -10.88 26.32 4.02
C ASP A 16 -9.53 26.65 3.38
N LYS A 17 -9.49 27.75 2.63
CA LYS A 17 -8.32 28.18 1.87
C LYS A 17 -7.11 28.43 2.76
N LYS A 18 -7.30 29.09 3.91
CA LYS A 18 -6.20 29.41 4.84
C LYS A 18 -5.67 28.16 5.52
N ALA A 19 -6.55 27.19 5.81
CA ALA A 19 -6.14 25.90 6.35
C ALA A 19 -5.29 25.13 5.33
N LEU A 20 -5.68 25.16 4.04
CA LEU A 20 -4.90 24.55 2.96
C LEU A 20 -3.54 25.21 2.80
N GLU A 21 -3.49 26.55 2.71
CA GLU A 21 -2.24 27.30 2.59
C GLU A 21 -1.25 26.94 3.71
N ARG A 22 -1.74 26.86 4.96
CA ARG A 22 -0.92 26.43 6.11
C ARG A 22 -0.44 24.99 5.98
N ALA A 23 -1.30 24.06 5.55
CA ALA A 23 -0.92 22.66 5.36
C ALA A 23 0.18 22.52 4.28
N VAL A 24 0.06 23.26 3.18
CA VAL A 24 1.07 23.33 2.11
C VAL A 24 2.39 23.91 2.65
N GLU A 25 2.35 25.00 3.41
CA GLU A 25 3.54 25.57 4.06
C GLU A 25 4.22 24.57 5.01
N GLU A 26 3.45 23.80 5.78
CA GLU A 26 3.95 22.77 6.68
C GLU A 26 4.60 21.61 5.91
N ILE A 27 4.00 21.16 4.80
CA ILE A 27 4.59 20.14 3.92
C ILE A 27 5.94 20.62 3.38
N VAL A 28 5.98 21.83 2.80
CA VAL A 28 7.22 22.43 2.26
C VAL A 28 8.28 22.57 3.34
N LYS A 29 7.90 23.02 4.55
CA LYS A 29 8.81 23.13 5.69
C LYS A 29 9.32 21.75 6.14
N SER A 30 8.46 20.75 6.16
CA SER A 30 8.84 19.38 6.52
C SER A 30 9.85 18.79 5.53
N LEU A 31 9.58 18.94 4.23
CA LEU A 31 10.49 18.53 3.15
C LEU A 31 11.85 19.24 3.24
N LYS A 32 11.88 20.56 3.49
CA LYS A 32 13.14 21.31 3.67
C LYS A 32 13.98 20.86 4.86
N ASN A 33 13.34 20.28 5.89
CA ASN A 33 14.00 19.76 7.08
C ASN A 33 14.16 18.24 7.04
N GLU A 34 13.90 17.61 5.90
CA GLU A 34 14.11 16.17 5.72
C GLU A 34 15.60 15.83 5.77
N THR A 35 15.93 14.77 6.52
CA THR A 35 17.30 14.31 6.69
C THR A 35 17.52 12.88 6.22
N GLY A 36 16.44 12.12 6.02
CA GLY A 36 16.51 10.73 5.56
C GLY A 36 16.75 10.58 4.05
N VAL A 37 16.50 11.64 3.28
CA VAL A 37 16.78 11.70 1.84
C VAL A 37 17.35 13.06 1.50
N LYS A 38 18.04 13.15 0.36
CA LYS A 38 18.41 14.45 -0.22
C LYS A 38 17.21 15.02 -0.96
N VAL A 39 16.73 16.18 -0.51
CA VAL A 39 15.64 16.90 -1.17
C VAL A 39 16.23 17.94 -2.12
N GLY A 40 15.77 17.90 -3.37
CA GLY A 40 16.12 18.85 -4.43
C GLY A 40 15.10 19.98 -4.51
N ASP A 41 14.61 20.23 -5.72
CA ASP A 41 13.63 21.28 -5.96
C ASP A 41 12.28 20.94 -5.32
N ILE A 42 11.65 21.97 -4.75
CA ILE A 42 10.30 21.90 -4.18
C ILE A 42 9.48 23.02 -4.83
N ILE A 43 8.36 22.66 -5.44
CA ILE A 43 7.43 23.58 -6.08
C ILE A 43 6.07 23.39 -5.42
N ALA A 44 5.52 24.45 -4.84
CA ALA A 44 4.15 24.46 -4.34
C ALA A 44 3.29 25.24 -5.33
N GLU A 45 2.26 24.60 -5.87
CA GLU A 45 1.32 25.22 -6.78
C GLU A 45 0.35 26.15 -6.04
N GLU A 46 -0.17 27.15 -6.74
CA GLU A 46 -1.19 28.03 -6.21
C GLU A 46 -2.47 27.25 -5.85
N VAL A 47 -3.20 27.74 -4.85
CA VAL A 47 -4.47 27.12 -4.44
C VAL A 47 -5.51 27.32 -5.54
N LEU A 48 -6.06 26.20 -6.01
CA LEU A 48 -7.19 26.14 -6.93
C LEU A 48 -8.49 26.08 -6.12
N GLU A 49 -9.54 26.75 -6.61
CA GLU A 49 -10.89 26.66 -6.08
C GLU A 49 -11.79 25.94 -7.09
N ASN A 50 -12.41 24.84 -6.67
CA ASN A 50 -13.43 24.15 -7.43
C ASN A 50 -14.82 24.48 -6.83
N PRO A 51 -15.56 25.44 -7.42
CA PRO A 51 -16.83 25.90 -6.87
C PRO A 51 -17.95 24.86 -6.96
N GLU A 52 -17.78 23.79 -7.73
CA GLU A 52 -18.76 22.69 -7.84
C GLU A 52 -18.63 21.68 -6.68
N GLU A 53 -17.52 21.70 -5.94
CA GLU A 53 -17.24 20.82 -4.80
C GLU A 53 -17.62 21.50 -3.47
N GLU A 54 -18.74 21.14 -2.86
CA GLU A 54 -19.15 21.77 -1.58
C GLU A 54 -18.21 21.43 -0.40
N MET A 55 -17.53 20.28 -0.44
CA MET A 55 -16.86 19.70 0.74
C MET A 55 -15.35 19.80 0.74
N LEU A 56 -14.70 19.84 -0.42
CA LEU A 56 -13.24 19.99 -0.56
C LEU A 56 -12.93 20.98 -1.69
N LYS A 57 -13.53 22.17 -1.61
CA LYS A 57 -13.45 23.20 -2.66
C LYS A 57 -12.04 23.72 -2.96
N TYR A 58 -11.06 23.53 -2.09
CA TYR A 58 -9.71 24.02 -2.31
C TYR A 58 -8.73 22.86 -2.47
N SER A 59 -7.87 22.94 -3.49
CA SER A 59 -6.78 22.00 -3.72
C SER A 59 -5.46 22.71 -4.03
N SER A 60 -4.35 22.05 -3.75
CA SER A 60 -3.00 22.49 -4.11
C SER A 60 -2.10 21.25 -4.20
N MET A 61 -1.05 21.35 -5.02
CA MET A 61 -0.07 20.30 -5.22
C MET A 61 1.30 20.78 -4.75
N VAL A 62 2.03 19.92 -4.03
CA VAL A 62 3.46 20.12 -3.76
C VAL A 62 4.25 19.08 -4.54
N GLU A 63 5.06 19.55 -5.48
CA GLU A 63 6.05 18.75 -6.17
C GLU A 63 7.38 18.80 -5.42
N ALA A 64 8.03 17.65 -5.24
CA ALA A 64 9.34 17.59 -4.60
C ALA A 64 10.24 16.54 -5.25
N GLU A 65 11.46 16.91 -5.60
CA GLU A 65 12.49 15.95 -6.03
C GLU A 65 13.21 15.36 -4.82
N LEU A 66 13.25 14.03 -4.72
CA LEU A 66 13.92 13.29 -3.65
C LEU A 66 14.96 12.33 -4.23
N GLU A 67 16.11 12.21 -3.55
CA GLU A 67 17.19 11.32 -3.91
C GLU A 67 17.66 10.54 -2.67
N GLY A 68 17.72 9.21 -2.76
CA GLY A 68 18.10 8.33 -1.65
C GLY A 68 18.12 6.86 -2.04
N SER A 69 18.40 5.98 -1.10
CA SER A 69 18.22 4.53 -1.28
C SER A 69 16.74 4.16 -1.40
N PHE A 70 16.43 2.98 -1.96
CA PHE A 70 15.05 2.51 -2.04
C PHE A 70 14.35 2.46 -0.68
N GLU A 71 15.03 2.01 0.38
CA GLU A 71 14.50 2.03 1.76
C GLU A 71 14.13 3.44 2.22
N GLU A 72 15.01 4.42 2.01
CA GLU A 72 14.77 5.82 2.41
C GLU A 72 13.60 6.43 1.63
N ILE A 73 13.46 6.12 0.34
CA ILE A 73 12.36 6.59 -0.51
C ILE A 73 11.03 5.94 -0.10
N VAL A 74 11.01 4.66 0.28
CA VAL A 74 9.82 4.01 0.85
C VAL A 74 9.40 4.70 2.15
N ARG A 75 10.35 5.01 3.04
CA ARG A 75 10.06 5.77 4.27
C ARG A 75 9.50 7.16 3.98
N ALA A 76 10.07 7.88 3.01
CA ALA A 76 9.57 9.17 2.58
C ALA A 76 8.15 9.06 2.00
N THR A 77 7.89 8.04 1.19
CA THR A 77 6.56 7.75 0.62
C THR A 77 5.52 7.56 1.73
N MET A 78 5.83 6.76 2.76
CA MET A 78 4.95 6.57 3.91
C MET A 78 4.77 7.85 4.76
N LYS A 79 5.79 8.70 4.85
CA LYS A 79 5.76 9.93 5.63
C LYS A 79 4.92 11.03 4.97
N TYR A 80 5.07 11.20 3.65
CA TYR A 80 4.46 12.31 2.91
C TYR A 80 3.20 11.91 2.15
N ALA A 81 2.93 10.60 2.00
CA ALA A 81 1.76 10.06 1.33
C ALA A 81 1.47 10.74 -0.02
N PRO A 82 2.45 10.75 -0.95
CA PRO A 82 2.27 11.38 -2.25
C PRO A 82 1.12 10.71 -3.01
N ALA A 83 0.37 11.51 -3.77
CA ALA A 83 -0.67 11.01 -4.66
C ALA A 83 -0.07 10.30 -5.87
N ILE A 84 1.09 10.78 -6.35
CA ILE A 84 1.87 10.16 -7.42
C ILE A 84 3.35 10.19 -7.03
N VAL A 85 4.03 9.08 -7.28
CA VAL A 85 5.49 9.04 -7.29
C VAL A 85 5.91 8.83 -8.75
N GLU A 86 6.81 9.67 -9.27
CA GLU A 86 7.44 9.47 -10.58
C GLU A 86 8.88 8.99 -10.36
N VAL A 87 9.26 7.87 -10.97
CA VAL A 87 10.62 7.33 -10.86
C VAL A 87 11.48 7.90 -11.97
N VAL A 88 12.37 8.83 -11.64
CA VAL A 88 13.29 9.47 -12.58
C VAL A 88 14.50 8.56 -12.86
N SER A 89 15.00 7.89 -11.84
CA SER A 89 16.07 6.89 -11.95
C SER A 89 16.09 5.99 -10.71
N PRO A 90 16.61 4.75 -10.77
CA PRO A 90 17.16 4.07 -11.96
C PRO A 90 16.07 3.50 -12.88
N ALA A 91 16.44 3.08 -14.09
CA ALA A 91 15.54 2.34 -14.99
C ALA A 91 15.22 0.92 -14.48
N LYS A 92 16.15 0.34 -13.72
CA LYS A 92 16.05 -0.96 -13.07
C LYS A 92 16.73 -0.89 -11.71
N LEU A 93 16.15 -1.52 -10.70
CA LEU A 93 16.74 -1.76 -9.39
C LEU A 93 16.90 -3.27 -9.20
N GLU A 94 18.08 -3.67 -8.74
CA GLU A 94 18.33 -5.03 -8.26
C GLU A 94 18.47 -4.96 -6.74
N ILE A 95 17.70 -5.77 -6.02
CA ILE A 95 17.71 -5.81 -4.56
C ILE A 95 17.76 -7.25 -4.07
N ASP A 96 18.58 -7.52 -3.07
CA ASP A 96 18.58 -8.83 -2.44
C ASP A 96 17.28 -9.05 -1.66
N GLY A 97 16.77 -10.29 -1.68
CA GLY A 97 15.53 -10.65 -1.01
C GLY A 97 15.54 -10.34 0.48
N LYS A 98 16.70 -10.34 1.15
CA LYS A 98 16.80 -10.01 2.58
C LYS A 98 16.60 -8.52 2.85
N SER A 99 17.22 -7.66 2.05
CA SER A 99 16.99 -6.21 2.12
C SER A 99 15.55 -5.87 1.75
N LEU A 100 14.99 -6.52 0.72
CA LEU A 100 13.57 -6.32 0.39
C LEU A 100 12.66 -6.75 1.55
N MET A 101 12.89 -7.91 2.18
CA MET A 101 12.13 -8.34 3.37
C MET A 101 12.19 -7.32 4.51
N LYS A 102 13.34 -6.67 4.73
CA LYS A 102 13.47 -5.61 5.74
C LYS A 102 12.54 -4.43 5.43
N ILE A 103 12.55 -3.98 4.18
CA ILE A 103 11.69 -2.87 3.70
C ILE A 103 10.21 -3.25 3.84
N LEU A 104 9.82 -4.45 3.42
CA LEU A 104 8.44 -4.95 3.55
C LEU A 104 8.00 -5.06 5.02
N GLY A 105 8.91 -5.46 5.92
CA GLY A 105 8.65 -5.48 7.36
C GLY A 105 8.40 -4.08 7.94
N GLU A 106 9.10 -3.06 7.46
CA GLU A 106 8.87 -1.68 7.87
C GLU A 106 7.54 -1.13 7.37
N ILE A 107 7.16 -1.45 6.13
CA ILE A 107 5.84 -1.15 5.58
C ILE A 107 4.76 -1.82 6.43
N SER A 108 4.92 -3.12 6.74
CA SER A 108 3.95 -3.87 7.55
C SER A 108 3.77 -3.23 8.92
N LEU A 109 4.86 -2.87 9.60
CA LEU A 109 4.81 -2.23 10.90
C LEU A 109 4.14 -0.84 10.85
N PHE A 110 4.44 -0.04 9.83
CA PHE A 110 3.87 1.29 9.68
C PHE A 110 2.37 1.22 9.36
N MET A 111 2.00 0.40 8.38
CA MET A 111 0.62 0.21 7.94
C MET A 111 -0.24 -0.45 9.02
N GLY A 112 0.29 -1.43 9.74
CA GLY A 112 -0.40 -2.04 10.89
C GLY A 112 -0.80 -1.00 11.93
N LYS A 113 0.12 -0.10 12.32
CA LYS A 113 -0.20 1.01 13.25
C LYS A 113 -1.27 1.97 12.71
N LEU A 114 -1.28 2.22 11.40
CA LEU A 114 -2.33 3.03 10.78
C LEU A 114 -3.67 2.30 10.80
N MET A 115 -3.69 0.99 10.50
CA MET A 115 -4.91 0.18 10.52
C MET A 115 -5.49 0.03 11.92
N ASP A 116 -4.65 -0.13 12.94
CA ASP A 116 -5.09 -0.14 14.35
C ASP A 116 -5.81 1.16 14.71
N ARG A 117 -5.37 2.29 14.15
CA ARG A 117 -5.92 3.61 14.43
C ARG A 117 -7.13 3.98 13.57
N PHE A 118 -7.15 3.56 12.30
CA PHE A 118 -8.11 4.04 11.29
C PHE A 118 -8.99 2.93 10.68
N GLY A 119 -8.78 1.68 11.09
CA GLY A 119 -9.45 0.49 10.60
C GLY A 119 -8.73 -0.20 9.43
N PRO A 120 -9.14 -1.42 9.06
CA PRO A 120 -8.47 -2.22 8.02
C PRO A 120 -8.56 -1.54 6.65
N LEU A 121 -7.50 -1.59 5.86
CA LEU A 121 -7.50 -1.01 4.51
C LEU A 121 -8.36 -1.82 3.54
N VAL A 122 -8.25 -3.15 3.63
CA VAL A 122 -8.86 -4.11 2.70
C VAL A 122 -10.39 -4.02 2.73
N ALA A 123 -10.97 -3.66 1.59
CA ALA A 123 -12.39 -3.75 1.32
C ALA A 123 -12.58 -4.29 -0.10
N TYR A 124 -12.92 -5.57 -0.20
CA TYR A 124 -13.19 -6.20 -1.49
C TYR A 124 -14.64 -6.00 -1.92
N PRO A 125 -14.92 -5.91 -3.23
CA PRO A 125 -16.26 -6.17 -3.74
C PRO A 125 -16.67 -7.62 -3.38
N PRO A 126 -17.96 -7.98 -3.53
CA PRO A 126 -18.38 -9.37 -3.36
C PRO A 126 -17.50 -10.32 -4.17
N LEU A 127 -16.78 -11.20 -3.47
CA LEU A 127 -15.79 -12.13 -4.03
C LEU A 127 -16.41 -13.43 -4.54
N ASP A 128 -17.71 -13.63 -4.30
CA ASP A 128 -18.53 -14.80 -4.66
C ASP A 128 -18.56 -15.11 -6.17
N LYS A 129 -18.12 -14.17 -7.01
CA LYS A 129 -18.03 -14.31 -8.47
C LYS A 129 -16.65 -14.65 -8.98
N ILE A 130 -15.65 -14.72 -8.10
CA ILE A 130 -14.28 -15.05 -8.47
C ILE A 130 -14.18 -16.58 -8.62
N PRO A 131 -13.67 -17.08 -9.75
CA PRO A 131 -13.50 -18.52 -9.90
C PRO A 131 -12.53 -19.04 -8.83
N LYS A 132 -12.81 -20.23 -8.28
CA LYS A 132 -11.92 -20.85 -7.30
C LYS A 132 -10.52 -21.02 -7.91
N PRO A 133 -9.48 -20.46 -7.26
CA PRO A 133 -8.13 -20.50 -7.82
C PRO A 133 -7.54 -21.91 -7.78
N LYS A 134 -6.60 -22.18 -8.69
CA LYS A 134 -5.71 -23.33 -8.58
C LYS A 134 -4.82 -23.15 -7.34
N VAL A 135 -4.81 -24.17 -6.48
CA VAL A 135 -3.90 -24.26 -5.34
C VAL A 135 -2.89 -25.37 -5.57
N GLY A 136 -1.61 -25.05 -5.39
CA GLY A 136 -0.51 -25.99 -5.59
C GLY A 136 0.02 -25.97 -7.02
N TYR A 137 1.33 -25.77 -7.14
CA TYR A 137 2.08 -25.73 -8.39
C TYR A 137 3.22 -26.74 -8.34
N SER A 138 3.54 -27.36 -9.47
CA SER A 138 4.72 -28.22 -9.58
C SER A 138 6.00 -27.37 -9.43
N ARG A 139 7.14 -28.01 -9.12
CA ARG A 139 8.40 -27.27 -9.04
C ARG A 139 8.79 -26.62 -10.37
N GLU A 140 8.56 -27.32 -11.47
CA GLU A 140 8.79 -26.82 -12.84
C GLU A 140 7.93 -25.59 -13.13
N GLU A 141 6.64 -25.62 -12.79
CA GLU A 141 5.74 -24.46 -12.94
C GLU A 141 6.21 -23.25 -12.13
N ILE A 142 6.69 -23.47 -10.89
CA ILE A 142 7.21 -22.39 -10.04
C ILE A 142 8.49 -21.78 -10.65
N GLU A 143 9.38 -22.63 -11.17
CA GLU A 143 10.62 -22.17 -11.80
C GLU A 143 10.34 -21.33 -13.05
N GLU A 144 9.40 -21.74 -13.90
CA GLU A 144 8.95 -20.96 -15.06
C GLU A 144 8.39 -19.59 -14.64
N LEU A 145 7.57 -19.54 -13.60
CA LEU A 145 7.02 -18.27 -13.09
C LEU A 145 8.09 -17.31 -12.58
N ILE A 146 9.13 -17.83 -11.93
CA ILE A 146 10.23 -17.01 -11.40
C ILE A 146 11.15 -16.56 -12.53
N ILE A 147 11.55 -17.46 -13.43
CA ILE A 147 12.55 -17.18 -14.47
C ILE A 147 11.94 -16.36 -15.60
N ASP A 148 10.79 -16.79 -16.14
CA ASP A 148 10.18 -16.15 -17.29
C ASP A 148 9.20 -15.05 -16.87
N GLY A 149 8.47 -15.27 -15.78
CA GLY A 149 7.49 -14.32 -15.25
C GLY A 149 8.06 -13.24 -14.33
N LYS A 150 9.32 -13.38 -13.88
CA LYS A 150 9.97 -12.51 -12.87
C LYS A 150 9.18 -12.43 -11.55
N GLU A 151 8.48 -13.50 -11.21
CA GLU A 151 7.68 -13.56 -10.00
C GLU A 151 8.52 -13.95 -8.78
N ILE A 152 8.02 -13.63 -7.61
CA ILE A 152 8.66 -13.90 -6.32
C ILE A 152 7.84 -14.96 -5.62
N LEU A 153 8.50 -16.05 -5.20
CA LEU A 153 7.95 -17.03 -4.29
C LEU A 153 8.23 -16.59 -2.85
N TYR A 154 7.18 -16.41 -2.05
CA TYR A 154 7.31 -15.97 -0.67
C TYR A 154 6.28 -16.62 0.25
N ARG A 155 6.61 -16.66 1.54
CA ARG A 155 5.69 -16.99 2.61
C ARG A 155 5.13 -15.73 3.23
N PHE A 156 3.83 -15.73 3.47
CA PHE A 156 3.07 -14.58 3.92
C PHE A 156 2.14 -15.02 5.05
N VAL A 157 2.27 -14.40 6.22
CA VAL A 157 1.45 -14.74 7.39
C VAL A 157 0.71 -13.49 7.85
N ILE A 158 -0.61 -13.58 7.92
CA ILE A 158 -1.48 -12.47 8.34
C ILE A 158 -2.41 -12.91 9.47
N GLU A 159 -2.85 -11.93 10.25
CA GLU A 159 -3.96 -12.06 11.18
C GLU A 159 -5.26 -11.65 10.50
N THR A 160 -6.32 -12.44 10.68
CA THR A 160 -7.64 -12.15 10.14
C THR A 160 -8.73 -12.68 11.07
N PHE A 161 -9.97 -12.31 10.80
CA PHE A 161 -11.14 -12.83 11.51
C PHE A 161 -12.28 -13.16 10.54
N GLY A 162 -13.13 -14.10 10.92
CA GLY A 162 -14.27 -14.52 10.12
C GLY A 162 -15.32 -15.26 10.95
N LYS A 163 -16.31 -15.84 10.27
CA LYS A 163 -17.40 -16.60 10.92
C LYS A 163 -16.95 -17.97 11.36
N ASP A 164 -16.18 -18.63 10.50
CA ASP A 164 -15.64 -19.97 10.70
C ASP A 164 -14.34 -20.11 9.92
N LYS A 165 -13.61 -21.19 10.15
CA LYS A 165 -12.32 -21.45 9.49
C LYS A 165 -12.45 -21.57 7.96
N GLU A 166 -13.49 -22.25 7.48
CA GLU A 166 -13.68 -22.56 6.06
C GLU A 166 -13.96 -21.28 5.26
N SER A 167 -14.83 -20.41 5.78
CA SER A 167 -15.13 -19.10 5.21
C SER A 167 -13.91 -18.18 5.17
N ILE A 168 -13.05 -18.21 6.19
CA ILE A 168 -11.77 -17.48 6.18
C ILE A 168 -10.89 -18.02 5.05
N GLU A 169 -10.74 -19.33 4.94
CA GLU A 169 -9.91 -19.95 3.92
C GLU A 169 -10.40 -19.60 2.51
N GLU A 170 -11.70 -19.74 2.24
CA GLU A 170 -12.32 -19.41 0.96
C GLU A 170 -12.17 -17.93 0.61
N THR A 171 -12.46 -17.03 1.56
CA THR A 171 -12.30 -15.58 1.37
C THR A 171 -10.85 -15.22 1.04
N MET A 172 -9.89 -15.85 1.72
CA MET A 172 -8.46 -15.56 1.49
C MET A 172 -7.98 -16.11 0.15
N LEU A 173 -8.46 -17.28 -0.27
CA LEU A 173 -8.18 -17.82 -1.61
C LEU A 173 -8.67 -16.86 -2.70
N GLU A 174 -9.92 -16.40 -2.59
CA GLU A 174 -10.52 -15.49 -3.54
C GLU A 174 -9.82 -14.13 -3.54
N ALA A 175 -9.49 -13.59 -2.35
CA ALA A 175 -8.80 -12.32 -2.21
C ALA A 175 -7.39 -12.36 -2.81
N PHE A 176 -6.58 -13.38 -2.51
CA PHE A 176 -5.25 -13.50 -3.10
C PHE A 176 -5.31 -13.67 -4.62
N ASN A 177 -6.28 -14.44 -5.12
CA ASN A 177 -6.48 -14.58 -6.57
C ASN A 177 -6.91 -13.26 -7.22
N TYR A 178 -7.79 -12.50 -6.56
CA TYR A 178 -8.22 -11.17 -7.02
C TYR A 178 -7.05 -10.19 -7.13
N GLU A 179 -6.15 -10.23 -6.16
CA GLU A 179 -4.94 -9.39 -6.12
C GLU A 179 -3.86 -9.87 -7.12
N GLY A 180 -4.10 -10.97 -7.84
CA GLY A 180 -3.18 -11.48 -8.86
C GLY A 180 -2.10 -12.42 -8.34
N CYS A 181 -2.30 -13.04 -7.16
CA CYS A 181 -1.39 -14.05 -6.65
C CYS A 181 -1.73 -15.45 -7.15
N ARG A 182 -0.69 -16.23 -7.41
CA ARG A 182 -0.77 -17.69 -7.50
C ARG A 182 -0.53 -18.30 -6.12
N ILE A 183 -1.41 -19.21 -5.73
CA ILE A 183 -1.44 -19.76 -4.37
C ILE A 183 -0.82 -21.15 -4.39
N ASN A 184 0.39 -21.32 -3.85
CA ASN A 184 1.01 -22.63 -3.78
C ASN A 184 0.49 -23.43 -2.57
N LYS A 185 0.40 -22.78 -1.41
CA LYS A 185 -0.09 -23.39 -0.17
C LYS A 185 -0.84 -22.35 0.66
N ILE A 186 -1.84 -22.79 1.40
CA ILE A 186 -2.54 -21.99 2.41
C ILE A 186 -2.85 -22.86 3.62
N LEU A 187 -2.75 -22.27 4.81
CA LEU A 187 -3.10 -22.91 6.07
C LEU A 187 -3.74 -21.89 7.00
N VAL A 188 -4.93 -22.20 7.49
CA VAL A 188 -5.63 -21.40 8.50
C VAL A 188 -5.51 -22.05 9.88
N LYS A 189 -5.01 -21.28 10.85
CA LYS A 189 -4.89 -21.69 12.25
C LYS A 189 -5.67 -20.74 13.15
N VAL A 190 -6.78 -21.24 13.70
CA VAL A 190 -7.58 -20.54 14.71
C VAL A 190 -6.73 -20.25 15.95
N GLN A 191 -6.75 -18.99 16.41
CA GLN A 191 -6.08 -18.54 17.62
C GLN A 191 -7.07 -18.44 18.79
N GLU A 192 -8.19 -17.76 18.54
CA GLU A 192 -9.21 -17.49 19.55
C GLU A 192 -10.60 -17.36 18.91
N GLU A 193 -11.62 -17.56 19.72
CA GLU A 193 -13.02 -17.28 19.37
C GLU A 193 -13.54 -16.22 20.33
N ARG A 194 -14.06 -15.11 19.80
CA ARG A 194 -14.57 -13.99 20.58
C ARG A 194 -15.67 -13.28 19.82
N ASP A 195 -16.73 -12.89 20.52
CA ASP A 195 -17.83 -12.05 19.98
C ASP A 195 -18.43 -12.62 18.67
N ASP A 196 -18.71 -13.92 18.65
CA ASP A 196 -19.21 -14.69 17.48
C ASP A 196 -18.30 -14.63 16.24
N ARG A 197 -17.00 -14.39 16.44
CA ARG A 197 -15.98 -14.38 15.40
C ARG A 197 -14.81 -15.28 15.78
N ILE A 198 -14.24 -15.93 14.77
CA ILE A 198 -13.00 -16.67 14.87
C ILE A 198 -11.87 -15.76 14.42
N TYR A 199 -10.87 -15.58 15.27
CA TYR A 199 -9.61 -14.93 14.92
C TYR A 199 -8.58 -16.00 14.56
N ALA A 200 -7.93 -15.84 13.42
CA ALA A 200 -7.04 -16.86 12.86
C ALA A 200 -5.77 -16.24 12.27
N LEU A 201 -4.72 -17.05 12.27
CA LEU A 201 -3.53 -16.82 11.46
C LEU A 201 -3.69 -17.56 10.14
N VAL A 202 -3.48 -16.85 9.04
CA VAL A 202 -3.44 -17.43 7.69
C VAL A 202 -2.00 -17.40 7.21
N ALA A 203 -1.40 -18.58 7.09
CA ALA A 203 -0.07 -18.76 6.55
C ALA A 203 -0.16 -19.27 5.10
N SER A 204 0.42 -18.52 4.18
CA SER A 204 0.34 -18.80 2.74
C SER A 204 1.73 -18.84 2.11
N GLU A 205 1.89 -19.65 1.08
CA GLU A 205 3.02 -19.62 0.16
C GLU A 205 2.48 -19.14 -1.18
N LEU A 206 2.85 -17.92 -1.56
CA LEU A 206 2.31 -17.17 -2.70
C LEU A 206 3.41 -16.91 -3.72
N ILE A 207 2.99 -16.78 -4.97
CA ILE A 207 3.85 -16.41 -6.10
C ILE A 207 3.20 -15.24 -6.80
N SER A 208 3.91 -14.12 -6.88
CA SER A 208 3.39 -12.91 -7.54
C SER A 208 4.52 -11.99 -8.02
N PRO A 209 4.23 -11.04 -8.92
CA PRO A 209 5.15 -9.94 -9.22
C PRO A 209 5.47 -9.10 -7.98
N PHE A 210 6.53 -8.29 -8.08
CA PHE A 210 6.97 -7.37 -7.03
C PHE A 210 5.87 -6.41 -6.57
N GLU A 211 5.17 -5.78 -7.52
CA GLU A 211 4.09 -4.82 -7.23
C GLU A 211 3.02 -5.43 -6.32
N VAL A 212 2.55 -6.63 -6.65
CA VAL A 212 1.51 -7.34 -5.90
C VAL A 212 2.00 -7.67 -4.49
N LEU A 213 3.22 -8.18 -4.33
CA LEU A 213 3.81 -8.45 -3.01
C LEU A 213 3.88 -7.17 -2.16
N PHE A 214 4.29 -6.06 -2.78
CA PHE A 214 4.41 -4.77 -2.12
C PHE A 214 3.04 -4.21 -1.68
N GLN A 215 2.04 -4.29 -2.57
CA GLN A 215 0.67 -3.90 -2.27
C GLN A 215 0.04 -4.77 -1.18
N LEU A 216 0.19 -6.10 -1.25
CA LEU A 216 -0.32 -7.02 -0.23
C LEU A 216 0.28 -6.72 1.14
N THR A 217 1.58 -6.47 1.18
CA THR A 217 2.28 -6.06 2.40
C THR A 217 1.64 -4.82 3.03
N ALA A 218 1.37 -3.79 2.22
CA ALA A 218 0.75 -2.56 2.69
C ALA A 218 -0.72 -2.73 3.08
N LYS A 219 -1.48 -3.57 2.36
CA LYS A 219 -2.91 -3.82 2.58
C LYS A 219 -3.21 -4.70 3.79
N TYR A 220 -2.37 -5.70 4.03
CA TYR A 220 -2.62 -6.70 5.06
C TYR A 220 -1.73 -6.56 6.30
N ALA A 221 -0.65 -5.77 6.23
CA ALA A 221 0.31 -5.60 7.32
C ALA A 221 0.69 -6.95 7.98
N PRO A 222 1.26 -7.89 7.20
CA PRO A 222 1.53 -9.24 7.66
C PRO A 222 2.44 -9.29 8.90
N VAL A 223 2.18 -10.27 9.76
CA VAL A 223 3.00 -10.53 10.95
C VAL A 223 4.36 -11.16 10.58
N ALA A 224 4.43 -11.84 9.44
CA ALA A 224 5.68 -12.39 8.93
C ALA A 224 5.67 -12.48 7.39
N ILE A 225 6.80 -12.15 6.79
CA ILE A 225 7.08 -12.32 5.36
C ILE A 225 8.43 -13.00 5.22
N SER A 226 8.53 -13.99 4.33
CA SER A 226 9.81 -14.59 3.95
C SER A 226 9.88 -14.80 2.45
N ILE A 227 10.74 -14.05 1.75
CA ILE A 227 11.09 -14.33 0.36
C ILE A 227 11.88 -15.65 0.34
N ILE A 228 11.43 -16.58 -0.49
CA ILE A 228 12.07 -17.89 -0.68
C ILE A 228 12.96 -17.82 -1.91
N GLU A 229 12.41 -17.37 -3.04
CA GLU A 229 13.10 -17.20 -4.32
C GLU A 229 12.47 -16.04 -5.12
N PRO A 230 13.23 -15.33 -5.97
CA PRO A 230 14.68 -15.45 -6.16
C PRO A 230 15.49 -14.76 -5.05
N GLU A 231 16.79 -15.04 -4.98
CA GLU A 231 17.70 -14.36 -4.03
C GLU A 231 17.90 -12.87 -4.35
N ILE A 232 17.85 -12.52 -5.64
CA ILE A 232 17.93 -11.15 -6.15
C ILE A 232 16.64 -10.88 -6.91
N VAL A 233 15.95 -9.82 -6.52
CA VAL A 233 14.73 -9.36 -7.15
C VAL A 233 15.07 -8.20 -8.08
N ASP A 234 14.68 -8.37 -9.33
CA ASP A 234 14.83 -7.37 -10.39
C ASP A 234 13.53 -6.58 -10.54
N ILE A 235 13.62 -5.26 -10.36
CA ILE A 235 12.44 -4.37 -10.35
C ILE A 235 12.65 -3.28 -11.40
N SER A 236 11.70 -3.14 -12.32
CA SER A 236 11.71 -2.05 -13.30
C SER A 236 11.28 -0.71 -12.68
N ALA A 237 11.61 0.40 -13.34
CA ALA A 237 11.16 1.72 -12.92
C ALA A 237 9.63 1.83 -12.84
N THR A 238 8.90 1.20 -13.76
CA THR A 238 7.43 1.17 -13.75
C THR A 238 6.91 0.44 -12.51
N GLU A 239 7.49 -0.71 -12.17
CA GLU A 239 7.11 -1.46 -10.97
C GLU A 239 7.38 -0.70 -9.69
N LEU A 240 8.52 -0.01 -9.60
CA LEU A 240 8.82 0.88 -8.49
C LEU A 240 7.80 2.03 -8.40
N GLN A 241 7.46 2.63 -9.55
CA GLN A 241 6.55 3.75 -9.63
C GLN A 241 5.16 3.38 -9.12
N ASN A 242 4.63 2.27 -9.62
CA ASN A 242 3.31 1.76 -9.24
C ASN A 242 3.29 1.40 -7.76
N ALA A 243 4.25 0.62 -7.29
CA ALA A 243 4.33 0.19 -5.89
C ALA A 243 4.42 1.37 -4.91
N LEU A 244 5.23 2.39 -5.21
CA LEU A 244 5.35 3.58 -4.36
C LEU A 244 4.12 4.47 -4.42
N THR A 245 3.52 4.63 -5.60
CA THR A 245 2.28 5.40 -5.78
C THR A 245 1.12 4.76 -5.01
N ASP A 246 0.97 3.43 -5.11
CA ASP A 246 -0.05 2.69 -4.38
C ASP A 246 0.14 2.79 -2.87
N LEU A 247 1.39 2.66 -2.38
CA LEU A 247 1.69 2.85 -0.96
C LEU A 247 1.32 4.26 -0.49
N GLY A 248 1.66 5.30 -1.27
CA GLY A 248 1.25 6.67 -0.99
C GLY A 248 -0.27 6.80 -0.91
N GLY A 249 -0.99 6.23 -1.88
CA GLY A 249 -2.45 6.19 -1.92
C GLY A 249 -3.08 5.47 -0.73
N PHE A 250 -2.54 4.31 -0.32
CA PHE A 250 -3.02 3.55 0.83
C PHE A 250 -2.84 4.30 2.15
N VAL A 251 -1.69 4.94 2.34
CA VAL A 251 -1.44 5.79 3.51
C VAL A 251 -2.39 6.98 3.50
N HIS A 252 -2.54 7.66 2.36
CA HIS A 252 -3.46 8.77 2.21
C HIS A 252 -4.90 8.37 2.54
N GLU A 253 -5.36 7.23 2.04
CA GLU A 253 -6.71 6.72 2.30
C GLU A 253 -6.95 6.52 3.80
N LEU A 254 -6.05 5.84 4.52
CA LEU A 254 -6.21 5.58 5.96
C LEU A 254 -6.26 6.89 6.76
N ILE A 255 -5.38 7.83 6.46
CA ILE A 255 -5.30 9.12 7.18
C ILE A 255 -6.55 9.97 6.94
N HIS A 256 -7.09 9.98 5.71
CA HIS A 256 -8.22 10.83 5.34
C HIS A 256 -9.59 10.15 5.50
N ARG A 257 -9.65 8.84 5.74
CA ARG A 257 -10.88 8.08 5.97
C ARG A 257 -11.79 8.67 7.07
N PRO A 258 -11.29 9.15 8.23
CA PRO A 258 -12.13 9.79 9.25
C PRO A 258 -12.80 11.08 8.75
N LEU A 259 -12.10 11.86 7.92
CA LEU A 259 -12.64 13.07 7.30
C LEU A 259 -13.74 12.70 6.30
N ARG A 260 -13.46 11.76 5.37
CA ARG A 260 -14.47 11.26 4.41
C ARG A 260 -15.72 10.72 5.10
N LYS A 261 -15.59 9.95 6.19
CA LYS A 261 -16.75 9.46 6.97
C LYS A 261 -17.59 10.60 7.60
N LYS A 262 -16.95 11.69 8.05
CA LYS A 262 -17.67 12.86 8.59
C LYS A 262 -18.41 13.62 7.49
N LEU A 263 -17.76 13.79 6.34
CA LEU A 263 -18.31 14.45 5.16
C LEU A 263 -19.55 13.71 4.61
N ILE A 264 -19.45 12.39 4.41
CA ILE A 264 -20.58 11.56 3.95
C ILE A 264 -21.77 11.62 4.92
N LYS A 265 -21.50 11.58 6.24
CA LYS A 265 -22.55 11.71 7.26
C LYS A 265 -23.24 13.07 7.25
N ALA A 266 -22.50 14.15 6.98
CA ALA A 266 -23.08 15.49 6.87
C ALA A 266 -24.00 15.60 5.64
N ASP A 267 -23.62 15.00 4.52
CA ASP A 267 -24.42 14.96 3.29
C ASP A 267 -25.70 14.13 3.42
N THR A 268 -25.60 12.94 4.03
CA THR A 268 -26.79 12.12 4.30
C THR A 268 -27.76 12.79 5.27
N PHE A 269 -27.26 13.63 6.20
CA PHE A 269 -28.12 14.41 7.11
C PHE A 269 -28.82 15.57 6.39
N LYS A 270 -28.16 16.21 5.41
CA LYS A 270 -28.78 17.24 4.55
C LYS A 270 -29.90 16.66 3.68
N LEU A 271 -29.70 15.47 3.10
CA LEU A 271 -30.69 14.78 2.27
C LEU A 271 -31.90 14.24 3.05
N GLY A 272 -31.77 14.03 4.37
CA GLY A 272 -32.88 13.62 5.24
C GLY A 272 -33.72 14.79 5.79
N LEU A 273 -33.32 16.04 5.52
CA LEU A 273 -34.00 17.26 5.97
C LEU A 273 -34.59 18.08 4.80
N SER A 274 -34.42 17.61 3.57
CA SER A 274 -35.08 18.10 2.34
C SER A 274 -36.32 17.30 2.01
#